data_AF-A0A518B289-F1
#
_entry.id   AF-A0A518B289-F1
#
_cell.length_a   1.000
_cell.length_b   1.000
_cell.length_c   1.000
_cell.angle_alpha   90.00
_cell.angle_beta   90.00
_cell.angle_gamma   90.00
#
_symmetry.space_group_name_H-M   'P 1'
#
loop_
_entity.id
_entity.type
_entity.pdbx_description
1 polymer ?
#
loop_
_entity_poly.entity_id
_entity_poly.type
_entity_poly.pdbx_seq_one_letter_code
_entity_poly.pdbx_strand_id
1 'polypeptide(L)' 'MMDIVFEELVANVPAMLVRMQEYLGVPVVSIAPGTQRIEKRLLSEAIVNYEDLKRAFQGSEWTTFFED' A
#
# COMPACT_ATOMS: atom_id res chain seq x y z
N MET A 1 -7.26 -19.40 -2.27
CA MET A 1 -7.19 -18.16 -3.06
C MET A 1 -6.34 -17.20 -2.26
N MET A 2 -5.30 -16.62 -2.86
CA MET A 2 -4.48 -15.61 -2.20
C MET A 2 -4.99 -14.24 -2.65
N ASP A 3 -5.31 -13.39 -1.68
CA ASP A 3 -5.63 -11.99 -1.92
C ASP A 3 -4.39 -11.13 -1.69
N ILE A 4 -4.23 -10.10 -2.52
CA ILE A 4 -3.14 -9.14 -2.40
C ILE A 4 -3.76 -7.77 -2.15
N VAL A 5 -3.51 -7.25 -0.96
CA VAL A 5 -3.88 -5.89 -0.56
C VAL A 5 -2.71 -4.98 -0.90
N PHE A 6 -2.98 -3.87 -1.59
CA PHE A 6 -1.94 -2.96 -2.08
C PHE A 6 -1.11 -2.40 -0.92
N GLU A 7 -1.77 -2.03 0.17
CA GLU A 7 -1.20 -1.48 1.39
C GLU A 7 -0.22 -2.46 2.05
N GLU A 8 -0.59 -3.74 2.13
CA GLU A 8 0.29 -4.79 2.66
C GLU A 8 1.49 -5.04 1.74
N LEU A 9 1.26 -5.03 0.42
CA LEU A 9 2.31 -5.18 -0.57
C LEU A 9 3.35 -4.06 -0.45
N VAL A 10 2.91 -2.80 -0.40
CA VAL A 10 3.84 -1.65 -0.34
C VAL A 10 4.51 -1.50 1.02
N ALA A 11 3.88 -1.95 2.11
CA ALA A 11 4.47 -1.93 3.44
C ALA A 11 5.67 -2.88 3.57
N ASN A 12 5.64 -4.04 2.89
CA ASN A 12 6.75 -4.99 2.89
C ASN A 12 6.81 -5.83 1.60
N VAL A 13 7.28 -5.20 0.53
CA VAL A 13 7.37 -5.83 -0.81
C VAL A 13 8.16 -7.15 -0.78
N PRO A 14 9.36 -7.24 -0.14
CA PRO A 14 10.10 -8.49 -0.11
C PRO A 14 9.31 -9.64 0.53
N ALA A 15 8.65 -9.39 1.67
CA ALA A 15 7.88 -10.43 2.36
C ALA A 15 6.66 -10.88 1.54
N MET A 16 5.96 -9.94 0.89
CA MET A 16 4.80 -10.27 0.06
C MET A 16 5.20 -11.10 -1.17
N LEU A 17 6.33 -10.77 -1.82
CA LEU A 17 6.84 -11.53 -2.96
C LEU A 17 7.30 -12.94 -2.58
N VAL A 18 7.82 -13.15 -1.37
CA VAL A 18 8.10 -14.51 -0.85
C VAL A 18 6.79 -15.29 -0.69
N ARG A 19 5.79 -14.71 -0.03
CA ARG A 19 4.47 -15.35 0.17
C ARG A 19 3.79 -15.72 -1.16
N MET A 20 3.90 -14.86 -2.18
CA MET A 20 3.40 -15.16 -3.52
C MET A 20 4.10 -16.35 -4.16
N GLN A 21 5.43 -16.44 -4.05
CA GLN A 21 6.21 -17.55 -4.59
C GLN A 21 5.86 -18.88 -3.91
N GLU A 22 5.68 -18.86 -2.58
CA GLU A 22 5.23 -20.01 -1.79
C GLU A 22 3.82 -20.46 -2.22
N TYR A 23 2.89 -19.51 -2.36
CA TYR A 23 1.52 -19.81 -2.82
C TYR A 23 1.49 -20.42 -4.22
N LEU A 24 2.36 -19.98 -5.12
CA LEU A 24 2.48 -20.50 -6.48
C LEU A 24 3.26 -21.82 -6.57
N GLY A 25 3.91 -22.27 -5.48
CA GLY A 25 4.73 -23.48 -5.45
C GLY A 25 6.00 -23.39 -6.30
N VAL A 26 6.52 -22.17 -6.53
CA VAL A 26 7.75 -21.93 -7.30
C VAL A 26 8.95 -21.75 -6.37
N PRO A 27 10.19 -21.97 -6.85
CA PRO A 27 11.38 -21.69 -6.05
C PRO A 27 11.41 -20.23 -5.59
N VAL A 28 11.63 -20.01 -4.29
CA VAL A 28 11.76 -18.68 -3.72
C VAL A 28 13.09 -18.07 -4.15
N VAL A 29 13.03 -17.01 -4.93
CA VAL A 29 14.17 -16.19 -5.32
C VAL A 29 14.00 -14.76 -4.82
N SER A 30 15.12 -14.06 -4.64
CA SER A 30 15.11 -12.64 -4.29
C SER A 30 14.68 -11.83 -5.51
N ILE A 31 13.53 -11.15 -5.40
CA ILE A 31 13.00 -10.28 -6.44
C ILE A 31 13.11 -8.83 -5.94
N ALA A 32 13.96 -8.05 -6.61
CA ALA A 32 14.05 -6.61 -6.38
C ALA A 32 13.21 -5.88 -7.43
N PRO A 33 12.24 -5.02 -7.04
CA PRO A 33 11.49 -4.22 -8.00
C PRO A 33 12.44 -3.31 -8.79
N GLY A 34 12.31 -3.29 -10.11
CA GLY A 34 13.05 -2.36 -10.97
C GLY A 34 12.50 -0.92 -10.91
N THR A 35 11.38 -0.71 -10.22
CA THR A 35 10.71 0.58 -10.06
C THR A 35 10.86 1.09 -8.63
N GLN A 36 10.88 2.42 -8.47
CA GLN A 36 10.93 3.08 -7.17
C GLN A 36 9.68 3.93 -7.00
N ARG A 37 9.24 4.10 -5.75
CA ARG A 37 8.15 5.01 -5.41
C ARG A 37 8.58 6.45 -5.74
N ILE A 38 7.84 7.09 -6.65
CA ILE A 38 8.12 8.46 -7.09
C ILE A 38 7.57 9.47 -6.08
N GLU A 39 6.36 9.24 -5.58
CA GLU A 39 5.70 10.17 -4.65
C GLU A 39 6.26 10.02 -3.23
N LYS A 40 6.87 11.09 -2.74
CA LYS A 40 7.49 11.18 -1.41
C LYS A 40 6.70 12.07 -0.46
N ARG A 41 5.74 12.84 -0.96
CA ARG A 41 4.90 13.73 -0.16
C ARG A 41 3.91 12.93 0.67
N LEU A 42 3.52 13.50 1.80
CA LEU A 42 2.41 12.97 2.59
C LEU A 42 1.09 13.12 1.82
N LEU A 43 0.09 12.31 2.16
CA LEU A 43 -1.22 12.38 1.53
C LEU A 43 -1.83 13.79 1.68
N SER A 44 -1.62 14.39 2.86
CA SER A 44 -2.01 15.75 3.21
C SER A 44 -1.37 16.84 2.34
N GLU A 45 -0.18 16.57 1.80
CA GLU A 45 0.56 17.48 0.94
C GLU A 45 0.27 17.23 -0.56
N ALA A 46 -0.12 16.01 -0.92
CA ALA A 46 -0.39 15.62 -2.29
C ALA A 46 -1.83 15.97 -2.74
N ILE A 47 -2.76 16.07 -1.80
CA ILE A 47 -4.18 16.27 -2.08
C ILE A 47 -4.60 17.69 -1.71
N VAL A 48 -4.95 18.50 -2.72
CA VAL A 48 -5.30 19.93 -2.55
C VAL A 48 -6.43 20.15 -1.55
N ASN A 49 -7.41 19.24 -1.50
CA ASN A 49 -8.60 19.34 -0.65
C ASN A 49 -8.60 18.29 0.48
N TYR A 50 -7.41 17.89 0.97
CA TYR A 50 -7.27 16.84 1.98
C TYR A 50 -8.16 17.05 3.21
N GLU A 51 -8.18 18.27 3.77
CA GLU A 51 -8.99 18.59 4.95
C GLU A 51 -10.50 18.52 4.71
N ASP A 52 -10.95 18.86 3.50
CA ASP A 52 -12.36 18.75 3.14
C ASP A 52 -12.78 17.29 3.01
N LEU A 53 -11.93 16.46 2.42
CA LEU A 53 -12.15 15.02 2.32
C LEU A 53 -12.10 14.36 3.70
N LYS A 54 -11.11 14.68 4.53
CA LYS A 54 -10.98 14.17 5.90
C LYS A 54 -12.25 14.42 6.71
N ARG A 55 -12.83 15.61 6.58
CA ARG A 55 -14.10 15.97 7.21
C ARG A 55 -15.29 15.23 6.63
N ALA A 56 -15.36 15.10 5.31
CA ALA A 56 -16.44 14.40 4.63
C ALA A 56 -16.48 12.90 4.97
N PHE A 57 -15.32 12.28 5.17
CA PHE A 57 -15.19 10.86 5.50
C PHE A 57 -15.19 10.58 7.01
N GLN A 58 -15.30 11.60 7.86
CA GLN A 58 -15.29 11.42 9.31
C GLN A 58 -16.44 10.52 9.78
N GLY A 59 -16.10 9.43 10.47
CA GLY A 59 -17.08 8.46 10.98
C GLY A 59 -17.45 7.36 9.98
N SER A 60 -16.85 7.36 8.79
CA SER A 60 -16.92 6.25 7.84
C SER A 60 -15.78 5.25 8.05
N GLU A 61 -15.89 4.07 7.43
CA GLU A 61 -14.78 3.09 7.35
C GLU A 61 -13.52 3.67 6.69
N TRP A 62 -13.67 4.73 5.90
CA TRP A 62 -12.58 5.39 5.18
C TRP A 62 -11.80 6.40 6.04
N THR A 63 -12.24 6.64 7.28
CA THR A 63 -11.55 7.57 8.20
C THR A 63 -10.09 7.18 8.44
N THR A 64 -9.79 5.88 8.45
CA THR A 64 -8.45 5.33 8.73
C THR A 64 -7.41 5.66 7.65
N PHE A 65 -7.84 6.14 6.48
CA PHE A 65 -6.94 6.54 5.41
C PHE A 65 -6.42 7.99 5.56
N PHE A 66 -6.88 8.73 6.58
CA PHE A 66 -6.51 10.13 6.85
C PHE A 66 -5.61 10.30 8.09
N GLU A 67 -4.70 9.35 8.33
CA GLU A 67 -3.88 9.22 9.54
C GLU A 67 -2.47 9.84 9.48
N ASP A 68 -2.14 10.58 8.41
CA ASP A 68 -0.87 11.32 8.25
C ASP A 68 -1.05 12.83 8.39
#